data_AF-A0A821YIC7-F1
#
_entry.id   AF-A0A821YIC7-F1
#
_cell.length_a   1.000
_cell.length_b   1.000
_cell.length_c   1.000
_cell.angle_alpha   90.00
_cell.angle_beta   90.00
_cell.angle_gamma   90.00
#
_symmetry.space_group_name_H-M   'P 1'
#
loop_
_entity.id
_entity.type
_entity.pdbx_description
1 polymer ?
#
loop_
_entity_poly.entity_id
_entity_poly.type
_entity_poly.pdbx_seq_one_letter_code
_entity_poly.pdbx_strand_id
1 'polypeptide(L)'
;WCPSQDDLTSTLLVEEAPNFTLFIKNFIEFPVFNVKHKNMVDNFKKSCTFHPEHYKDCPIFSIDYIMNEAEKNITERNLMLQYGGVIRIKLDWDCNLDRNIKLCKPQYSFARLDVPFHEKPFSKGFNFRYASYWKHDEERFRTLTKVFGLRFIISVSGKAGKFDFIQLTLNTGSLVGLFGLATFVCDILLLRLSKKARIYRNYVFESVNLRKLIDSTMTVSKKYLSKNDDEYSNSDSNIEAELSFETPENSPASPGRTVVMGSVTFINSNQ
;
A
#
# COMPACT_ATOMS: atom_id res chain seq x y z
N TRP A 1 25.95 42.88 -4.94
CA TRP A 1 24.60 43.35 -4.55
C TRP A 1 24.71 43.97 -3.17
N CYS A 2 24.77 45.28 -3.10
CA CYS A 2 24.94 46.03 -1.87
C CYS A 2 23.79 47.05 -1.74
N PRO A 3 23.30 47.34 -0.52
CA PRO A 3 23.73 46.78 0.78
C PRO A 3 23.32 45.31 0.98
N SER A 4 23.95 44.64 1.95
CA SER A 4 23.56 43.29 2.37
C SER A 4 22.23 43.31 3.11
N GLN A 5 21.48 42.21 3.03
CA GLN A 5 20.23 42.05 3.75
C GLN A 5 20.49 42.03 5.26
N ASP A 6 19.71 42.80 6.02
CA ASP A 6 19.63 42.67 7.48
C ASP A 6 18.58 41.61 7.84
N ASP A 7 18.99 40.59 8.61
CA ASP A 7 18.13 39.49 9.05
C ASP A 7 17.54 39.75 10.47
N LEU A 8 17.81 40.91 11.09
CA LEU A 8 17.30 41.31 12.42
C LEU A 8 15.91 41.98 12.40
N THR A 9 15.40 42.36 11.24
CA THR A 9 14.10 43.04 11.10
C THR A 9 12.93 42.07 11.33
N SER A 10 11.88 42.54 12.02
CA SER A 10 10.70 41.74 12.30
C SER A 10 9.95 41.38 11.01
N THR A 11 9.53 40.12 10.92
CA THR A 11 8.74 39.62 9.79
C THR A 11 7.31 40.16 9.87
N LEU A 12 6.84 40.78 8.78
CA LEU A 12 5.44 41.16 8.63
C LEU A 12 4.59 39.89 8.48
N LEU A 13 3.69 39.65 9.43
CA LEU A 13 2.74 38.55 9.37
C LEU A 13 1.51 38.98 8.55
N VAL A 14 1.05 38.10 7.66
CA VAL A 14 -0.23 38.27 6.96
C VAL A 14 -1.33 37.67 7.83
N GLU A 15 -2.03 38.50 8.59
CA GLU A 15 -3.05 38.07 9.56
C GLU A 15 -4.25 37.39 8.89
N GLU A 16 -4.52 37.72 7.63
CA GLU A 16 -5.62 37.13 6.85
C GLU A 16 -5.29 35.75 6.27
N ALA A 17 -4.03 35.30 6.36
CA ALA A 17 -3.60 34.04 5.75
C ALA A 17 -4.42 32.81 6.19
N PRO A 18 -4.84 32.66 7.45
CA PRO A 18 -5.71 31.55 7.88
C PRO A 18 -7.09 31.55 7.20
N ASN A 19 -7.59 32.71 6.76
CA ASN A 19 -8.88 32.85 6.09
C ASN A 19 -8.82 32.50 4.60
N PHE A 20 -7.63 32.26 4.05
CA PHE A 20 -7.50 31.84 2.66
C PHE A 20 -8.06 30.43 2.45
N THR A 21 -8.44 30.16 1.20
CA THR A 21 -9.00 28.89 0.79
C THR A 21 -8.08 28.18 -0.20
N LEU A 22 -7.92 26.88 -0.04
CA LEU A 22 -7.19 25.99 -0.94
C LEU A 22 -8.20 25.14 -1.72
N PHE A 23 -8.17 25.26 -3.05
CA PHE A 23 -8.98 24.41 -3.93
C PHE A 23 -8.14 23.27 -4.52
N ILE A 24 -8.52 22.03 -4.18
CA ILE A 24 -7.76 20.83 -4.58
C ILE A 24 -8.47 20.14 -5.74
N LYS A 25 -7.82 20.15 -6.92
CA LYS A 25 -8.32 19.47 -8.12
C LYS A 25 -7.47 18.23 -8.43
N ASN A 26 -8.00 17.05 -8.11
CA ASN A 26 -7.28 15.80 -8.29
C ASN A 26 -7.94 14.90 -9.32
N PHE A 27 -7.12 14.40 -10.25
CA PHE A 27 -7.48 13.36 -11.21
C PHE A 27 -6.68 12.11 -10.91
N ILE A 28 -7.33 10.97 -11.00
CA ILE A 28 -6.72 9.66 -10.81
C ILE A 28 -7.05 8.74 -11.98
N GLU A 29 -6.12 7.83 -12.25
CA GLU A 29 -6.29 6.78 -13.23
C GLU A 29 -5.81 5.46 -12.64
N PHE A 30 -6.66 4.45 -12.72
CA PHE A 30 -6.30 3.06 -12.45
C PHE A 30 -6.05 2.36 -13.79
N PRO A 31 -4.79 2.37 -14.29
CA PRO A 31 -4.49 1.94 -15.66
C PRO A 31 -4.81 0.47 -15.91
N VAL A 32 -4.57 -0.39 -14.91
CA VAL A 32 -4.88 -1.83 -14.97
C VAL A 32 -6.36 -2.07 -15.26
N PHE A 33 -7.25 -1.21 -14.76
CA PHE A 33 -8.69 -1.34 -14.94
C PHE A 33 -9.25 -0.40 -16.02
N ASN A 34 -8.41 0.45 -16.62
CA ASN A 34 -8.78 1.53 -17.55
C ASN A 34 -9.89 2.45 -17.00
N VAL A 35 -9.80 2.81 -15.71
CA VAL A 35 -10.77 3.69 -15.03
C VAL A 35 -10.12 5.03 -14.71
N LYS A 36 -10.74 6.12 -15.18
CA LYS A 36 -10.37 7.49 -14.84
C LYS A 36 -11.41 8.10 -13.91
N HIS A 37 -10.95 8.80 -12.89
CA HIS A 37 -11.84 9.44 -11.92
C HIS A 37 -11.26 10.76 -11.40
N LYS A 38 -12.09 11.55 -10.71
CA LYS A 38 -11.74 12.88 -10.18
C LYS A 38 -12.40 13.06 -8.81
N ASN A 39 -11.79 13.86 -7.93
CA ASN A 39 -12.35 14.13 -6.60
C ASN A 39 -13.62 15.01 -6.62
N MET A 40 -13.92 15.65 -7.75
CA MET A 40 -15.03 16.59 -7.86
C MET A 40 -16.31 15.90 -8.33
N VAL A 41 -17.39 16.11 -7.58
CA VAL A 41 -18.76 15.73 -8.00
C VAL A 41 -19.26 16.75 -9.02
N ASP A 42 -19.99 16.33 -10.05
CA ASP A 42 -20.39 17.23 -11.15
C ASP A 42 -21.30 18.41 -10.72
N ASN A 43 -21.95 18.34 -9.55
CA ASN A 43 -22.92 19.33 -9.04
C ASN A 43 -22.50 20.02 -7.73
N PHE A 44 -21.20 20.13 -7.42
CA PHE A 44 -20.78 20.83 -6.20
C PHE A 44 -21.09 22.34 -6.29
N LYS A 45 -21.57 22.94 -5.20
CA LYS A 45 -21.74 24.40 -5.11
C LYS A 45 -20.36 25.04 -5.09
N LYS A 46 -20.10 25.99 -6.01
CA LYS A 46 -18.82 26.72 -6.09
C LYS A 46 -18.41 27.42 -4.79
N SER A 47 -19.36 27.70 -3.90
CA SER A 47 -19.18 28.37 -2.61
C SER A 47 -19.11 27.43 -1.39
N CYS A 48 -18.90 26.12 -1.59
CA CYS A 48 -18.78 25.22 -0.45
C CYS A 48 -17.43 25.38 0.26
N THR A 49 -17.39 25.08 1.55
CA THR A 49 -16.15 24.87 2.31
C THR A 49 -16.23 23.49 2.94
N PHE A 50 -15.13 22.74 2.88
CA PHE A 50 -15.03 21.40 3.43
C PHE A 50 -15.37 21.39 4.91
N HIS A 51 -16.21 20.43 5.29
CA HIS A 51 -16.49 20.11 6.68
C HIS A 51 -16.57 18.59 6.83
N PRO A 52 -15.95 17.99 7.86
CA PRO A 52 -15.91 16.54 8.05
C PRO A 52 -17.28 15.91 8.32
N GLU A 53 -18.37 16.67 8.40
CA GLU A 53 -19.73 16.17 8.68
C GLU A 53 -20.73 16.66 7.65
N HIS A 54 -20.83 17.98 7.46
CA HIS A 54 -21.82 18.60 6.57
C HIS A 54 -21.43 18.60 5.09
N TYR A 55 -20.14 18.79 4.77
CA TYR A 55 -19.67 19.03 3.40
C TYR A 55 -18.41 18.22 3.07
N LYS A 56 -18.48 16.90 3.31
CA LYS A 56 -17.37 15.95 3.11
C LYS A 56 -16.84 15.88 1.66
N ASP A 57 -17.69 16.18 0.69
CA ASP A 57 -17.34 16.10 -0.73
C ASP A 57 -16.78 17.42 -1.30
N CYS A 58 -16.68 18.47 -0.48
CA CYS A 58 -16.23 19.77 -0.96
C CYS A 58 -14.69 19.82 -1.12
N PRO A 59 -14.15 20.17 -2.29
CA PRO A 59 -12.70 20.22 -2.53
C PRO A 59 -12.03 21.54 -2.09
N ILE A 60 -12.75 22.42 -1.40
CA ILE A 60 -12.29 23.75 -0.97
C ILE A 60 -12.04 23.70 0.54
N PHE A 61 -10.81 23.95 0.97
CA PHE A 61 -10.40 23.86 2.37
C PHE A 61 -9.95 25.22 2.88
N SER A 62 -10.36 25.62 4.07
CA SER A 62 -9.76 26.77 4.75
C SER A 62 -8.33 26.42 5.20
N ILE A 63 -7.39 27.36 5.08
CA ILE A 63 -6.04 27.18 5.61
C ILE A 63 -6.08 26.95 7.12
N ASP A 64 -6.94 27.67 7.85
CA ASP A 64 -7.14 27.45 9.28
C ASP A 64 -7.53 26.00 9.61
N TYR A 65 -8.49 25.44 8.85
CA TYR A 65 -8.90 24.04 9.01
C TYR A 65 -7.73 23.08 8.79
N ILE A 66 -6.95 23.27 7.70
CA ILE A 66 -5.79 22.44 7.38
C ILE A 66 -4.75 22.50 8.52
N MET A 67 -4.48 23.69 9.04
CA MET A 67 -3.51 23.88 10.12
C MET A 67 -3.98 23.24 11.42
N ASN A 68 -5.25 23.40 11.79
CA ASN A 68 -5.82 22.81 12.99
C ASN A 68 -5.88 21.28 12.92
N GLU A 69 -6.03 20.69 11.74
CA GLU A 69 -5.94 19.25 11.54
C GLU A 69 -4.48 18.75 11.55
N ALA A 70 -3.54 19.52 11.00
CA ALA A 70 -2.15 19.14 10.93
C ALA A 70 -1.39 19.27 12.28
N GLU A 71 -1.75 20.25 13.11
CA GLU A 71 -1.13 20.54 14.41
C GLU A 71 -2.20 21.02 15.40
N LYS A 72 -2.38 20.29 16.50
CA LYS A 72 -3.41 20.60 17.50
C LYS A 72 -2.96 21.67 18.50
N ASN A 73 -1.65 21.88 18.66
CA ASN A 73 -1.11 22.90 19.56
C ASN A 73 -1.18 24.31 18.95
N ILE A 74 -1.88 25.22 19.64
CA ILE A 74 -2.07 26.62 19.21
C ILE A 74 -0.74 27.36 19.07
N THR A 75 0.18 27.16 20.01
CA THR A 75 1.48 27.85 20.02
C THR A 75 2.31 27.46 18.81
N GLU A 76 2.35 26.16 18.50
CA GLU A 76 3.06 25.65 17.32
C GLU A 76 2.45 26.19 16.03
N ARG A 77 1.11 26.25 15.91
CA ARG A 77 0.44 26.84 14.74
C ARG A 77 0.79 28.32 14.54
N ASN A 78 0.82 29.10 15.61
CA ASN A 78 1.20 30.52 15.53
C ASN A 78 2.65 30.68 15.07
N LEU A 79 3.55 29.82 15.54
CA LEU A 79 4.94 29.79 15.08
C LEU A 79 5.05 29.35 13.62
N MET A 80 4.22 28.41 13.15
CA MET A 80 4.16 28.02 11.73
C MET A 80 3.71 29.18 10.83
N LEU A 81 2.80 30.03 11.31
CA LEU A 81 2.40 31.25 10.59
C LEU A 81 3.53 32.28 10.54
N GLN A 82 4.27 32.44 11.64
CA GLN A 82 5.34 33.44 11.73
C GLN A 82 6.62 33.04 10.99
N TYR A 83 7.02 31.78 11.09
CA TYR A 83 8.31 31.28 10.59
C TYR A 83 8.19 30.26 9.46
N GLY A 84 6.96 29.94 9.04
CA GLY A 84 6.68 28.95 8.02
C GLY A 84 6.74 27.51 8.55
N GLY A 85 6.11 26.60 7.81
CA GLY A 85 6.03 25.19 8.15
C GLY A 85 5.72 24.34 6.92
N VAL A 86 5.84 23.02 7.05
CA VAL A 86 5.59 22.10 5.93
C VAL A 86 4.46 21.16 6.31
N ILE A 87 3.36 21.22 5.56
CA ILE A 87 2.15 20.42 5.80
C ILE A 87 1.96 19.44 4.64
N ARG A 88 1.79 18.16 4.96
CA ARG A 88 1.34 17.14 4.02
C ARG A 88 -0.17 17.12 3.96
N ILE A 89 -0.71 17.20 2.75
CA ILE A 89 -2.12 16.93 2.46
C ILE A 89 -2.15 15.59 1.71
N LYS A 90 -2.65 14.55 2.36
CA LYS A 90 -2.77 13.21 1.77
C LYS A 90 -4.21 12.98 1.29
N LEU A 91 -4.34 12.60 0.02
CA LEU A 91 -5.59 12.11 -0.57
C LEU A 91 -5.45 10.61 -0.75
N ASP A 92 -6.22 9.82 0.01
CA ASP A 92 -6.20 8.37 -0.08
C ASP A 92 -7.45 7.84 -0.79
N TRP A 93 -7.26 7.06 -1.83
CA TRP A 93 -8.32 6.48 -2.64
C TRP A 93 -8.38 4.98 -2.40
N ASP A 94 -9.38 4.49 -1.68
CA ASP A 94 -9.65 3.06 -1.54
C ASP A 94 -10.96 2.73 -2.25
N CYS A 95 -10.85 2.15 -3.45
CA CYS A 95 -11.96 2.07 -4.39
C CYS A 95 -12.27 0.63 -4.77
N ASN A 96 -13.49 0.20 -4.44
CA ASN A 96 -14.07 -1.01 -5.00
C ASN A 96 -14.76 -0.67 -6.34
N LEU A 97 -14.14 -1.09 -7.45
CA LEU A 97 -14.59 -0.86 -8.82
C LEU A 97 -15.74 -1.79 -9.25
N ASP A 98 -16.13 -2.76 -8.42
CA ASP A 98 -17.35 -3.55 -8.64
C ASP A 98 -18.61 -2.75 -8.31
N ARG A 99 -18.46 -1.70 -7.51
CA ARG A 99 -19.52 -0.75 -7.17
C ARG A 99 -19.50 0.44 -8.14
N ASN A 100 -20.50 1.32 -8.00
CA ASN A 100 -20.53 2.56 -8.76
C ASN A 100 -19.30 3.42 -8.43
N ILE A 101 -18.55 3.83 -9.45
CA ILE A 101 -17.36 4.69 -9.31
C ILE A 101 -17.64 6.00 -8.56
N LYS A 102 -18.89 6.50 -8.55
CA LYS A 102 -19.27 7.70 -7.78
C LYS A 102 -19.16 7.52 -6.25
N LEU A 103 -19.10 6.29 -5.76
CA LEU A 103 -18.88 5.97 -4.35
C LEU A 103 -17.39 5.96 -3.97
N CYS A 104 -16.50 5.83 -4.96
CA CYS A 104 -15.05 5.97 -4.78
C CYS A 104 -14.75 7.46 -4.56
N LYS A 105 -14.38 7.81 -3.34
CA LYS A 105 -14.09 9.19 -2.93
C LYS A 105 -12.78 9.24 -2.16
N PRO A 106 -12.01 10.33 -2.26
CA PRO A 106 -10.76 10.43 -1.52
C PRO A 106 -11.04 10.70 -0.04
N GLN A 107 -10.23 10.09 0.81
CA GLN A 107 -10.11 10.48 2.21
C GLN A 107 -8.98 11.49 2.35
N TYR A 108 -9.29 12.65 2.90
CA TYR A 108 -8.33 13.72 3.15
C TYR A 108 -7.73 13.56 4.54
N SER A 109 -6.40 13.66 4.63
CA SER A 109 -5.69 13.75 5.91
C SER A 109 -4.59 14.80 5.84
N PHE A 110 -4.36 15.45 6.97
CA PHE A 110 -3.44 16.58 7.11
C PHE A 110 -2.43 16.26 8.19
N ALA A 111 -1.16 16.51 7.94
CA ALA A 111 -0.11 16.26 8.92
C ALA A 111 1.05 17.24 8.73
N ARG A 112 1.61 17.74 9.83
CA ARG A 112 2.87 18.46 9.80
C ARG A 112 4.03 17.51 9.44
N LEU A 113 4.97 17.96 8.61
CA LEU A 113 6.15 17.18 8.19
C LEU A 113 7.47 17.72 8.75
N ASP A 114 7.54 19.02 9.04
CA ASP A 114 8.71 19.63 9.65
C ASP A 114 8.77 19.35 11.16
N VAL A 115 9.98 19.43 11.72
CA VAL A 115 10.21 19.22 13.16
C VAL A 115 9.53 20.36 13.94
N PRO A 116 8.79 20.06 15.02
CA PRO A 116 8.18 21.08 15.87
C PRO A 116 9.18 22.09 16.44
N PHE A 117 8.71 23.30 16.74
CA PHE A 117 9.58 24.41 17.16
C PHE A 117 10.13 24.25 18.58
N HIS A 118 9.46 23.47 19.43
CA HIS A 118 9.95 23.16 20.77
C HIS A 118 11.16 22.21 20.79
N GLU A 119 11.41 21.48 19.70
CA GLU A 119 12.60 20.65 19.54
C GLU A 119 13.76 21.48 18.96
N LYS A 120 15.02 21.04 19.17
CA LYS A 120 16.19 21.74 18.61
C LYS A 120 16.13 21.72 17.08
N PRO A 121 15.86 22.85 16.42
CA PRO A 121 15.67 22.83 14.99
C PRO A 121 17.00 23.08 14.27
N PHE A 122 17.21 22.41 13.14
CA PHE A 122 18.29 22.75 12.20
C PHE A 122 18.02 24.11 11.51
N SER A 123 16.75 24.47 11.33
CA SER A 123 16.28 25.75 10.78
C SER A 123 15.00 26.17 11.50
N LYS A 124 14.85 27.47 11.78
CA LYS A 124 13.72 28.06 12.49
C LYS A 124 12.36 27.98 11.75
N GLY A 125 12.15 27.05 10.82
CA GLY A 125 10.95 26.93 10.00
C GLY A 125 11.24 26.83 8.50
N PHE A 126 10.23 27.05 7.66
CA PHE A 126 10.33 27.04 6.20
C PHE A 126 10.40 28.45 5.61
N ASN A 127 11.52 28.75 4.93
CA ASN A 127 11.74 30.03 4.27
C ASN A 127 12.47 29.87 2.93
N PHE A 128 12.28 30.83 2.04
CA PHE A 128 13.04 30.93 0.79
C PHE A 128 13.29 32.40 0.43
N ARG A 129 14.31 32.64 -0.41
CA ARG A 129 14.64 33.96 -0.92
C ARG A 129 14.49 33.96 -2.44
N TYR A 130 13.90 35.02 -2.97
CA TYR A 130 13.88 35.27 -4.41
C TYR A 130 14.26 36.74 -4.67
N ALA A 131 14.73 37.02 -5.88
CA ALA A 131 15.13 38.37 -6.27
C ALA A 131 14.37 38.77 -7.53
N SER A 132 13.77 39.97 -7.49
CA SER A 132 13.26 40.64 -8.68
C SER A 132 14.34 41.56 -9.22
N TYR A 133 14.75 41.35 -10.46
CA TYR A 133 15.82 42.12 -11.10
C TYR A 133 15.22 43.21 -11.98
N TRP A 134 15.75 44.42 -11.87
CA TRP A 134 15.31 45.57 -12.66
C TRP A 134 16.50 46.44 -13.05
N LYS A 135 16.30 47.36 -13.99
CA LYS A 135 17.36 48.21 -14.54
C LYS A 135 16.91 49.67 -14.50
N HIS A 136 17.81 50.56 -14.13
CA HIS A 136 17.60 52.00 -14.17
C HIS A 136 18.88 52.68 -14.65
N ASP A 137 18.78 53.52 -15.69
CA ASP A 137 19.87 54.29 -16.30
C ASP A 137 21.19 53.52 -16.43
N GLU A 138 21.11 52.38 -17.13
CA GLU A 138 22.22 51.45 -17.41
C GLU A 138 22.67 50.53 -16.26
N GLU A 139 22.38 50.89 -15.01
CA GLU A 139 22.72 50.08 -13.83
C GLU A 139 21.67 49.00 -13.51
N ARG A 140 22.14 47.83 -13.07
CA ARG A 140 21.29 46.69 -12.71
C ARG A 140 21.04 46.67 -11.21
N PHE A 141 19.77 46.74 -10.84
CA PHE A 141 19.27 46.66 -9.46
C PHE A 141 18.55 45.34 -9.20
N ARG A 142 18.42 44.97 -7.93
CA ARG A 142 17.56 43.86 -7.49
C ARG A 142 16.84 44.23 -6.22
N THR A 143 15.63 43.74 -6.10
CA THR A 143 14.89 43.67 -4.85
C THR A 143 14.94 42.24 -4.36
N LEU A 144 15.67 41.98 -3.28
CA LEU A 144 15.77 40.66 -2.65
C LEU A 144 14.66 40.53 -1.60
N THR A 145 13.80 39.52 -1.74
CA THR A 145 12.70 39.26 -0.80
C THR A 145 12.92 37.90 -0.13
N LYS A 146 12.91 37.90 1.20
CA LYS A 146 12.89 36.68 2.02
C LYS A 146 11.46 36.44 2.48
N VAL A 147 10.93 35.26 2.21
CA VAL A 147 9.55 34.88 2.56
C VAL A 147 9.56 33.68 3.49
N PHE A 148 8.75 33.80 4.54
CA PHE A 148 8.38 32.71 5.42
C PHE A 148 6.94 32.32 5.09
N GLY A 149 6.64 31.04 5.08
CA GLY A 149 5.28 30.61 4.75
C GLY A 149 5.06 29.12 4.85
N LEU A 150 3.81 28.72 4.64
CA LEU A 150 3.41 27.33 4.65
C LEU A 150 3.67 26.68 3.29
N ARG A 151 4.34 25.53 3.31
CA ARG A 151 4.49 24.68 2.12
C ARG A 151 3.55 23.49 2.23
N PHE A 152 2.59 23.41 1.33
CA PHE A 152 1.71 22.25 1.20
C PHE A 152 2.32 21.21 0.26
N ILE A 153 2.53 19.99 0.76
CA ILE A 153 2.96 18.84 -0.04
C ILE A 153 1.75 17.94 -0.24
N ILE A 154 1.26 17.88 -1.47
CA ILE A 154 0.11 17.05 -1.81
C ILE A 154 0.60 15.65 -2.21
N SER A 155 0.18 14.66 -1.43
CA SER A 155 0.48 13.25 -1.64
C SER A 155 -0.81 12.53 -1.99
N VAL A 156 -0.81 11.79 -3.09
CA VAL A 156 -1.99 11.02 -3.50
C VAL A 156 -1.63 9.55 -3.52
N SER A 157 -2.42 8.77 -2.80
CA SER A 157 -2.31 7.33 -2.69
C SER A 157 -3.62 6.72 -3.18
N GLY A 158 -3.54 5.55 -3.82
CA GLY A 158 -4.74 4.90 -4.32
C GLY A 158 -4.59 3.42 -4.53
N LYS A 159 -5.55 2.66 -4.00
CA LYS A 159 -5.76 1.24 -4.23
C LYS A 159 -7.13 1.06 -4.86
N ALA A 160 -7.19 0.27 -5.92
CA ALA A 160 -8.44 -0.16 -6.52
C ALA A 160 -8.51 -1.68 -6.54
N GLY A 161 -9.69 -2.22 -6.22
CA GLY A 161 -10.03 -3.63 -6.38
C GLY A 161 -11.17 -3.77 -7.38
N LYS A 162 -11.08 -4.77 -8.25
CA LYS A 162 -12.15 -5.22 -9.12
C LYS A 162 -12.20 -6.74 -9.05
N PHE A 163 -13.40 -7.30 -9.14
CA PHE A 163 -13.61 -8.74 -9.15
C PHE A 163 -12.86 -9.37 -10.33
N ASP A 164 -12.05 -10.38 -10.01
CA ASP A 164 -11.32 -11.20 -10.97
C ASP A 164 -11.58 -12.68 -10.65
N PHE A 165 -12.11 -13.39 -11.64
CA PHE A 165 -12.42 -14.81 -11.52
C PHE A 165 -11.15 -15.65 -11.31
N ILE A 166 -10.02 -15.28 -11.91
CA ILE A 166 -8.76 -16.01 -11.79
C ILE A 166 -8.28 -15.97 -10.33
N GLN A 167 -8.28 -14.78 -9.72
CA GLN A 167 -7.89 -14.61 -8.32
C GLN A 167 -8.85 -15.32 -7.36
N LEU A 168 -10.14 -15.36 -7.67
CA LEU A 168 -11.11 -16.13 -6.91
C LEU A 168 -10.75 -17.62 -6.92
N THR A 169 -10.58 -18.21 -8.11
CA THR A 169 -10.26 -19.65 -8.24
C THR A 169 -8.94 -20.01 -7.56
N LEU A 170 -7.90 -19.17 -7.70
CA LEU A 170 -6.62 -19.37 -7.02
C LEU A 170 -6.79 -19.36 -5.50
N ASN A 171 -7.48 -18.36 -4.94
CA ASN A 171 -7.72 -18.27 -3.50
C ASN A 171 -8.58 -19.43 -2.98
N THR A 172 -9.58 -19.86 -3.75
CA THR A 172 -10.39 -21.04 -3.40
C THR A 172 -9.57 -22.32 -3.47
N GLY A 173 -8.69 -22.48 -4.46
CA GLY A 173 -7.76 -23.62 -4.54
C GLY A 173 -6.82 -23.69 -3.34
N SER A 174 -6.24 -22.56 -2.94
CA SER A 174 -5.42 -22.47 -1.73
C SER A 174 -6.21 -22.81 -0.46
N LEU A 175 -7.46 -22.34 -0.35
CA LEU A 175 -8.35 -22.68 0.77
C LEU A 175 -8.64 -24.19 0.83
N VAL A 176 -8.90 -24.83 -0.32
CA VAL A 176 -9.12 -26.28 -0.40
C VAL A 176 -7.87 -27.05 0.00
N GLY A 177 -6.68 -26.60 -0.44
CA GLY A 177 -5.41 -27.19 -0.02
C GLY A 177 -5.18 -27.15 1.50
N LEU A 178 -5.61 -26.07 2.16
CA LEU A 178 -5.48 -25.94 3.63
C LEU A 178 -6.29 -26.99 4.39
N PHE A 179 -7.42 -27.47 3.84
CA PHE A 179 -8.19 -28.54 4.49
C PHE A 179 -7.41 -29.86 4.58
N GLY A 180 -6.47 -30.13 3.66
CA GLY A 180 -5.58 -31.30 3.75
C GLY A 180 -4.64 -31.25 4.97
N LEU A 181 -4.23 -30.05 5.40
CA LEU A 181 -3.44 -29.90 6.63
C LEU A 181 -4.30 -30.16 7.87
N ALA A 182 -5.57 -29.74 7.85
CA ALA A 182 -6.49 -30.00 8.96
C ALA A 182 -6.71 -31.50 9.16
N THR A 183 -6.92 -32.27 8.09
CA THR A 183 -7.05 -33.73 8.18
C THR A 183 -5.77 -34.39 8.70
N PHE A 184 -4.61 -33.93 8.24
CA PHE A 184 -3.32 -34.42 8.72
C PHE A 184 -3.13 -34.20 10.24
N VAL A 185 -3.47 -33.01 10.74
CA VAL A 185 -3.40 -32.70 12.18
C VAL A 185 -4.43 -33.53 12.95
N CYS A 186 -5.65 -33.66 12.44
CA CYS A 186 -6.67 -34.53 13.04
C CYS A 186 -6.20 -35.98 13.14
N ASP A 187 -5.52 -36.50 12.12
CA ASP A 187 -4.95 -37.86 12.15
C ASP A 187 -3.84 -37.99 13.19
N ILE A 188 -2.94 -37.00 13.30
CA ILE A 188 -1.91 -37.00 14.37
C ILE A 188 -2.56 -37.01 15.75
N LEU A 189 -3.57 -36.16 15.98
CA LEU A 189 -4.28 -36.10 17.26
C LEU A 189 -4.95 -37.43 17.59
N LEU A 190 -5.67 -38.05 16.63
CA LEU A 190 -6.36 -39.32 16.83
C LEU A 190 -5.39 -40.50 17.01
N LEU A 191 -4.25 -40.50 16.31
CA LEU A 191 -3.27 -41.58 16.37
C LEU A 191 -2.31 -41.49 17.57
N ARG A 192 -2.06 -40.29 18.10
CA ARG A 192 -1.07 -40.10 19.17
C ARG A 192 -1.67 -39.71 20.51
N LEU A 193 -2.73 -38.91 20.52
CA LEU A 193 -3.22 -38.23 21.74
C LEU A 193 -4.60 -38.74 22.21
N SER A 194 -5.30 -39.51 21.39
CA SER A 194 -6.59 -40.10 21.78
C SER A 194 -6.42 -41.28 22.73
N LYS A 195 -7.27 -41.36 23.77
CA LYS A 195 -7.34 -42.52 24.69
C LYS A 195 -7.65 -43.84 23.97
N LYS A 196 -8.30 -43.78 22.79
CA LYS A 196 -8.61 -44.94 21.94
C LYS A 196 -7.68 -45.04 20.71
N ALA A 197 -6.53 -44.38 20.72
CA ALA A 197 -5.59 -44.35 19.58
C ALA A 197 -5.22 -45.75 19.05
N ARG A 198 -5.08 -46.74 19.93
CA ARG A 198 -4.74 -48.13 19.56
C ARG A 198 -5.84 -48.80 18.73
N ILE A 199 -7.10 -48.46 18.97
CA ILE A 199 -8.26 -48.95 18.20
C ILE A 199 -8.27 -48.26 16.83
N TYR A 200 -8.15 -46.93 16.79
CA TYR A 200 -8.08 -46.16 15.54
C TYR A 200 -6.92 -46.64 14.64
N ARG A 201 -5.75 -46.91 15.23
CA ARG A 201 -4.57 -47.44 14.50
C ARG A 201 -4.84 -48.79 13.83
N ASN A 202 -5.63 -49.67 14.44
CA ASN A 202 -5.93 -50.98 13.88
C ASN A 202 -6.97 -50.91 12.75
N TYR A 203 -7.81 -49.88 12.71
CA TYR A 203 -8.74 -49.64 11.59
C TYR A 203 -8.07 -48.94 10.41
N VAL A 204 -7.10 -48.05 10.70
CA VAL A 204 -6.41 -47.25 9.67
C VAL A 204 -5.24 -48.01 9.05
N PHE A 205 -4.48 -48.77 9.84
CA PHE A 205 -3.30 -49.50 9.35
C PHE A 205 -3.54 -51.00 9.33
N GLU A 206 -3.42 -51.61 8.16
CA GLU A 206 -3.35 -53.06 8.01
C GLU A 206 -1.88 -53.49 8.04
N SER A 207 -1.50 -54.33 9.02
CA SER A 207 -0.14 -54.81 9.16
C SER A 207 0.11 -56.04 8.28
N VAL A 208 0.71 -55.82 7.12
CA VAL A 208 1.13 -56.92 6.23
C VAL A 208 2.48 -57.46 6.67
N ASN A 209 2.54 -58.77 6.93
CA ASN A 209 3.76 -59.44 7.33
C ASN A 209 4.54 -59.91 6.09
N LEU A 210 5.45 -59.07 5.60
CA LEU A 210 6.25 -59.30 4.38
C LEU A 210 6.97 -60.66 4.36
N ARG A 211 7.36 -61.22 5.51
CA ARG A 211 7.96 -62.57 5.57
C ARG A 211 7.02 -63.67 5.12
N LYS A 212 5.73 -63.59 5.46
CA LYS A 212 4.71 -64.57 5.00
C LYS A 212 4.38 -64.40 3.53
N LEU A 213 4.38 -63.17 3.03
CA LEU A 213 4.17 -62.90 1.61
C LEU A 213 5.36 -63.44 0.79
N ILE A 214 6.59 -63.12 1.21
CA ILE A 214 7.83 -63.60 0.59
C ILE A 214 7.94 -65.12 0.67
N ASP A 215 7.62 -65.75 1.80
CA ASP A 215 7.55 -67.21 1.91
C ASP A 215 6.51 -67.79 0.95
N SER A 216 5.31 -67.20 0.86
CA SER A 216 4.28 -67.68 -0.06
C SER A 216 4.67 -67.51 -1.54
N THR A 217 5.30 -66.40 -1.92
CA THR A 217 5.81 -66.17 -3.28
C THR A 217 7.05 -67.00 -3.59
N MET A 218 7.94 -67.26 -2.62
CA MET A 218 9.07 -68.18 -2.79
C MET A 218 8.63 -69.64 -2.86
N THR A 219 7.54 -70.01 -2.18
CA THR A 219 6.94 -71.35 -2.29
C THR A 219 6.25 -71.52 -3.65
N VAL A 220 5.61 -70.46 -4.17
CA VAL A 220 5.06 -70.44 -5.54
C VAL A 220 6.19 -70.48 -6.58
N SER A 221 7.23 -69.64 -6.47
CA SER A 221 8.37 -69.67 -7.39
C SER A 221 9.17 -70.97 -7.33
N LYS A 222 9.33 -71.62 -6.16
CA LYS A 222 9.92 -72.98 -6.07
C LYS A 222 9.04 -74.04 -6.74
N LYS A 223 7.72 -73.87 -6.73
CA LYS A 223 6.77 -74.77 -7.41
C LYS A 223 6.76 -74.58 -8.93
N TYR A 224 7.17 -73.40 -9.41
CA TYR A 224 7.42 -73.13 -10.84
C TYR A 224 8.85 -73.52 -11.27
N LEU A 225 9.87 -73.37 -10.41
CA LEU A 225 11.25 -73.78 -10.72
C LEU A 225 11.46 -75.30 -10.67
N SER A 226 10.72 -76.07 -9.87
CA SER A 226 10.85 -77.55 -9.90
C SER A 226 10.18 -78.20 -11.11
N LYS A 227 9.66 -77.42 -12.06
CA LYS A 227 8.98 -77.92 -13.26
C LYS A 227 9.77 -77.66 -14.55
N ASN A 228 10.81 -76.84 -14.49
CA ASN A 228 11.65 -76.49 -15.63
C ASN A 228 13.14 -76.68 -15.30
N ASP A 229 13.50 -77.85 -14.76
CA ASP A 229 14.84 -78.38 -15.00
C ASP A 229 14.86 -78.87 -16.46
N ASP A 230 14.99 -77.92 -17.39
CA ASP A 230 15.57 -78.09 -18.72
C ASP A 230 15.64 -76.68 -19.35
N GLU A 231 16.86 -76.24 -19.65
CA GLU A 231 17.24 -75.16 -20.59
C GLU A 231 17.54 -73.73 -20.05
N TYR A 232 18.83 -73.54 -19.74
CA TYR A 232 19.76 -72.49 -20.23
C TYR A 232 19.61 -70.98 -19.85
N SER A 233 20.46 -70.58 -18.89
CA SER A 233 21.32 -69.39 -18.72
C SER A 233 20.92 -67.94 -19.13
N ASN A 234 21.19 -67.05 -18.15
CA ASN A 234 21.82 -65.71 -18.20
C ASN A 234 21.09 -64.50 -18.83
N SER A 235 20.80 -63.48 -18.01
CA SER A 235 21.47 -62.15 -18.06
C SER A 235 20.91 -61.16 -17.03
N ASP A 236 21.82 -60.47 -16.34
CA ASP A 236 21.57 -59.38 -15.40
C ASP A 236 21.20 -58.07 -16.11
N SER A 237 20.32 -57.25 -15.50
CA SER A 237 20.39 -55.79 -15.64
C SER A 237 19.71 -55.07 -14.47
N ASN A 238 20.47 -54.21 -13.79
CA ASN A 238 20.04 -53.25 -12.80
C ASN A 238 19.38 -52.03 -13.48
N ILE A 239 18.27 -51.52 -12.94
CA ILE A 239 17.69 -50.23 -13.32
C ILE A 239 17.57 -49.37 -12.07
N GLU A 240 18.43 -48.36 -11.96
CA GLU A 240 18.22 -47.18 -11.11
C GLU A 240 17.35 -46.16 -11.88
N ALA A 241 16.39 -45.54 -11.20
CA ALA A 241 15.63 -44.41 -11.73
C ALA A 241 15.84 -43.20 -10.82
N GLU A 242 16.62 -42.22 -11.30
CA GLU A 242 16.65 -40.85 -10.80
C GLU A 242 15.37 -40.13 -11.23
N LEU A 243 14.74 -39.38 -10.31
CA LEU A 243 13.66 -38.45 -10.61
C LEU A 243 14.04 -37.07 -10.08
N SER A 244 14.46 -36.19 -10.98
CA SER A 244 14.66 -34.76 -10.76
C SER A 244 13.32 -34.03 -10.74
N PHE A 245 13.16 -33.08 -9.82
CA PHE A 245 12.02 -32.16 -9.77
C PHE A 245 12.52 -30.74 -10.07
N GLU A 246 12.12 -30.19 -11.21
CA GLU A 246 12.26 -28.76 -11.52
C GLU A 246 11.22 -27.94 -10.74
N THR A 247 11.67 -26.86 -10.12
CA THR A 247 10.82 -25.83 -9.48
C THR A 247 10.35 -24.80 -10.51
N PRO A 248 9.06 -24.42 -10.59
CA PRO A 248 8.68 -23.20 -11.28
C PRO A 248 8.86 -22.02 -10.32
N GLU A 249 9.88 -21.22 -10.60
CA GLU A 249 9.97 -19.83 -10.18
C GLU A 249 8.86 -19.04 -10.89
N ASN A 250 7.84 -18.61 -10.15
CA ASN A 250 6.94 -17.54 -10.59
C ASN A 250 6.42 -16.79 -9.37
N SER A 251 7.09 -15.67 -9.11
CA SER A 251 6.65 -14.62 -8.19
C SER A 251 5.33 -14.01 -8.68
N PRO A 252 4.30 -13.86 -7.83
CA PRO A 252 3.13 -13.08 -8.17
C PRO A 252 3.47 -11.58 -8.07
N ALA A 253 3.28 -10.89 -9.19
CA ALA A 253 3.39 -9.45 -9.31
C ALA A 253 2.61 -8.71 -8.21
N SER A 254 3.24 -7.68 -7.64
CA SER A 254 2.62 -6.78 -6.67
C SER A 254 1.44 -6.01 -7.29
N PRO A 255 0.34 -5.79 -6.56
CA PRO A 255 -0.84 -5.14 -7.12
C PRO A 255 -0.61 -3.63 -7.26
N GLY A 256 -0.74 -3.15 -8.50
CA GLY A 256 -1.25 -1.81 -8.84
C GLY A 256 -0.37 -0.62 -8.49
N ARG A 257 0.63 -0.30 -9.33
CA ARG A 257 1.13 1.08 -9.40
C ARG A 257 0.09 1.97 -10.07
N THR A 258 -0.60 2.78 -9.27
CA THR A 258 -1.49 3.85 -9.73
C THR A 258 -0.65 5.02 -10.25
N VAL A 259 -0.94 5.50 -11.46
CA VAL A 259 -0.35 6.74 -11.97
C VAL A 259 -1.26 7.89 -11.55
N VAL A 260 -0.73 8.83 -10.78
CA VAL A 260 -1.49 9.97 -10.28
C VAL A 260 -0.96 11.26 -10.91
N MET A 261 -1.87 12.04 -11.50
CA MET A 261 -1.59 13.39 -11.97
C MET A 261 -2.48 14.38 -11.20
N GLY A 262 -1.90 15.08 -10.22
CA GLY A 262 -2.58 16.11 -9.44
C GLY A 262 -2.19 17.52 -9.87
N SER A 263 -3.16 18.43 -9.93
CA SER A 263 -2.92 19.87 -10.16
C SER A 263 -3.56 20.67 -9.03
N VAL A 264 -2.84 21.62 -8.46
CA VAL A 264 -3.29 22.37 -7.27
C VAL A 264 -3.44 23.82 -7.67
N THR A 265 -4.59 24.42 -7.38
CA THR A 265 -4.85 25.82 -7.70
C THR A 265 -5.27 26.55 -6.43
N PHE A 266 -4.48 27.53 -6.04
CA PHE A 266 -4.84 28.45 -4.97
C PHE A 266 -5.92 29.40 -5.49
N ILE A 267 -7.06 29.47 -4.80
CA ILE A 267 -8.14 30.38 -5.13
C ILE A 267 -8.37 31.25 -3.90
N ASN A 268 -8.07 32.55 -4.03
CA ASN A 268 -8.49 33.54 -3.05
C ASN A 268 -9.99 33.76 -3.25
N SER A 269 -10.83 33.33 -2.30
CA SER A 269 -12.29 33.39 -2.42
C SER A 269 -12.88 34.79 -2.13
N ASN A 270 -12.04 35.83 -2.04
CA ASN A 270 -12.48 37.23 -1.93
C ASN A 270 -12.65 37.95 -3.30
N GLN A 271 -12.77 37.22 -4.42
CA GLN A 271 -13.16 37.75 -5.74
C GLN A 271 -14.14 36.83 -6.47
#